data_AF-A0A7Z9QW97-F1
#
_entry.id   AF-A0A7Z9QW97-F1
#
_cell.length_a   1.000
_cell.length_b   1.000
_cell.length_c   1.000
_cell.angle_alpha   90.00
_cell.angle_beta   90.00
_cell.angle_gamma   90.00
#
_symmetry.space_group_name_H-M   'P 1'
#
loop_
_entity.id
_entity.type
_entity.pdbx_description
1 polymer ?
#
loop_
_entity_poly.entity_id
_entity_poly.type
_entity_poly.pdbx_seq_one_letter_code
_entity_poly.pdbx_strand_id
1 'polypeptide(L)'
;MALRIVRNDNQFRVEGQGLSLDWLSDTRANRKAVIVFLRLLSGSNGQPLFSHQELAQVVGSSNRQASSRHVELFNACGRDFMVFVRHQRKVDDSVVQAVLTQLHENPLATVGQLKAKVNFALGVKNLSEANITAALEQISAKQMRCLMAKQLKAGKAHYKEEYLLGELMSQLGKDTAGTEQVATADGVGMAISDPTAIRALVNPEAKLGEVASPLKWISFMMALYYHGVPLSVCGKWFNVHKTTVLRWILGLTLSLWPLVSDLLTARVKGTIVYIDEKWIKIRGKWYYWFVVLDQQTALPIFAQLLKTRSRWACRSIGCHLKRLKIIPQVIITDGLSSYRYLLQSAKHITCLFHHQQGVSRWLKQNFTDEKEIAHRKSLMKRTFQTNDKRTVIRRLDAIKSIAQSLGITQWVQQTEEDLPKLIPAVGSQRIPATTNAIERFFRTFNRFYKVRCGFFSLISAKRELIFFLIMYLFVQQPHNKQAPIEAIIPTARGMPFYQFVNQPLKTVFGGQNVNQKVHMADFQPQHCMATQI
;
A
#
# COMPACT_ATOMS: atom_id res chain seq x y z
N MET A 1 -24.45 -64.52 5.81
CA MET A 1 -24.27 -63.95 4.46
C MET A 1 -23.28 -62.80 4.56
N ALA A 2 -22.13 -62.84 3.87
CA ALA A 2 -21.07 -61.86 4.14
C ALA A 2 -21.46 -60.45 3.63
N LEU A 3 -21.71 -59.53 4.57
CA LEU A 3 -21.86 -58.10 4.32
C LEU A 3 -20.47 -57.46 4.24
N ARG A 4 -20.19 -56.68 3.19
CA ARG A 4 -18.92 -55.99 2.98
C ARG A 4 -19.14 -54.48 3.01
N ILE A 5 -18.25 -53.77 3.70
CA ILE A 5 -18.26 -52.30 3.75
C ILE A 5 -17.11 -51.78 2.92
N VAL A 6 -17.42 -51.06 1.86
CA VAL A 6 -16.43 -50.41 1.01
C VAL A 6 -16.36 -48.93 1.40
N ARG A 7 -15.15 -48.42 1.63
CA ARG A 7 -14.91 -47.02 2.02
C ARG A 7 -14.07 -46.34 0.95
N ASN A 8 -14.43 -45.10 0.61
CA ASN A 8 -13.68 -44.25 -0.30
C ASN A 8 -13.76 -42.80 0.21
N ASP A 9 -12.62 -42.23 0.59
CA ASP A 9 -12.52 -40.91 1.23
C ASP A 9 -13.54 -40.69 2.36
N ASN A 10 -14.45 -39.72 2.19
CA ASN A 10 -15.52 -39.36 3.13
C ASN A 10 -16.85 -40.04 2.78
N GLN A 11 -16.82 -41.18 2.09
CA GLN A 11 -18.00 -41.95 1.69
C GLN A 11 -17.85 -43.43 2.03
N PHE A 12 -18.99 -44.09 2.25
CA PHE A 12 -19.07 -45.53 2.45
C PHE A 12 -20.26 -46.11 1.70
N ARG A 13 -20.17 -47.37 1.34
CA ARG A 13 -21.30 -48.17 0.88
C ARG A 13 -21.28 -49.56 1.51
N VAL A 14 -22.45 -50.19 1.53
CA VAL A 14 -22.63 -51.54 2.05
C VAL A 14 -23.06 -52.45 0.92
N GLU A 15 -22.31 -53.53 0.71
CA GLU A 15 -22.55 -54.54 -0.31
C GLU A 15 -22.89 -55.88 0.36
N GLY A 16 -23.92 -56.55 -0.15
CA GLY A 16 -24.34 -57.89 0.21
C GLY A 16 -24.74 -58.69 -1.03
N GLN A 17 -25.07 -59.97 -0.85
CA GLN A 17 -25.43 -60.86 -1.95
C GLN A 17 -26.77 -60.43 -2.57
N GLY A 18 -26.72 -59.70 -3.68
CA GLY A 18 -27.89 -59.18 -4.39
C GLY A 18 -28.41 -57.81 -3.94
N LEU A 19 -27.73 -57.14 -3.00
CA LEU A 19 -28.09 -55.79 -2.55
C LEU A 19 -26.84 -54.93 -2.37
N SER A 20 -26.84 -53.74 -2.96
CA SER A 20 -25.78 -52.74 -2.79
C SER A 20 -26.41 -51.39 -2.52
N LEU A 21 -26.00 -50.74 -1.43
CA LEU A 21 -26.33 -49.34 -1.22
C LEU A 21 -25.43 -48.47 -2.09
N ASP A 22 -25.96 -47.35 -2.56
CA ASP A 22 -25.14 -46.35 -3.24
C ASP A 22 -24.18 -45.66 -2.24
N TRP A 23 -23.22 -44.87 -2.75
CA TRP A 23 -22.26 -44.16 -1.95
C TRP A 23 -22.92 -43.11 -1.05
N LEU A 24 -22.84 -43.32 0.25
CA LEU A 24 -23.34 -42.40 1.27
C LEU A 24 -22.16 -41.64 1.89
N SER A 25 -22.35 -40.36 2.22
CA SER A 25 -21.37 -39.64 3.03
C SER A 25 -21.17 -40.36 4.36
N ASP A 26 -19.90 -40.53 4.75
CA ASP A 26 -19.46 -41.26 5.93
C ASP A 26 -19.70 -40.44 7.21
N THR A 27 -20.97 -40.26 7.53
CA THR A 27 -21.40 -39.57 8.74
C THR A 27 -21.94 -40.55 9.76
N ARG A 28 -21.82 -40.20 11.04
CA ARG A 28 -22.38 -40.98 12.15
C ARG A 28 -23.89 -41.15 12.02
N ALA A 29 -24.60 -40.17 11.46
CA ALA A 29 -26.04 -40.25 11.19
C ALA A 29 -26.35 -41.30 10.12
N ASN A 30 -25.63 -41.27 9.00
CA ASN A 30 -25.84 -42.18 7.88
C ASN A 30 -25.52 -43.63 8.28
N ARG A 31 -24.41 -43.88 8.98
CA ARG A 31 -24.08 -45.24 9.47
C ARG A 31 -25.17 -45.82 10.37
N LYS A 32 -25.76 -45.01 11.26
CA LYS A 32 -26.85 -45.43 12.14
C LYS A 32 -28.14 -45.72 11.38
N ALA A 33 -28.52 -44.82 10.46
CA ALA A 33 -29.70 -44.99 9.63
C ALA A 33 -29.59 -46.27 8.77
N VAL A 34 -28.41 -46.54 8.21
CA VAL A 34 -28.14 -47.75 7.42
C VAL A 34 -28.27 -49.02 8.26
N ILE A 35 -27.80 -49.05 9.50
CA ILE A 35 -28.00 -50.22 10.39
C ILE A 35 -29.48 -50.54 10.55
N VAL A 36 -30.29 -49.52 10.85
CA VAL A 36 -31.73 -49.70 11.05
C VAL A 36 -32.39 -50.11 9.73
N PHE A 37 -32.09 -49.41 8.64
CA PHE A 37 -32.64 -49.70 7.32
C PHE A 37 -32.38 -51.13 6.88
N LEU A 38 -31.12 -51.59 6.93
CA LEU A 38 -30.76 -52.95 6.55
C LEU A 38 -31.38 -54.00 7.48
N ARG A 39 -31.58 -53.67 8.77
CA ARG A 39 -32.25 -54.59 9.71
C ARG A 39 -33.73 -54.77 9.42
N LEU A 40 -34.40 -53.79 8.83
CA LEU A 40 -35.82 -53.85 8.48
C LEU A 40 -36.09 -54.63 7.18
N LEU A 41 -35.06 -54.95 6.40
CA LEU A 41 -35.21 -55.77 5.21
C LEU A 41 -35.38 -57.24 5.62
N SER A 42 -36.48 -57.86 5.20
CA SER A 42 -36.79 -59.27 5.45
C SER A 42 -36.96 -60.05 4.14
N GLY A 43 -36.65 -61.34 4.19
CA GLY A 43 -36.92 -62.27 3.09
C GLY A 43 -38.41 -62.62 2.97
N SER A 44 -38.76 -63.39 1.94
CA SER A 44 -40.14 -63.86 1.69
C SER A 44 -40.74 -64.72 2.82
N ASN A 45 -39.90 -65.22 3.73
CA ASN A 45 -40.28 -65.95 4.94
C ASN A 45 -40.44 -65.06 6.19
N GLY A 46 -40.35 -63.73 6.03
CA GLY A 46 -40.49 -62.75 7.12
C GLY A 46 -39.26 -62.60 8.03
N GLN A 47 -38.20 -63.40 7.83
CA GLN A 47 -36.97 -63.31 8.62
C GLN A 47 -36.07 -62.17 8.13
N PRO A 48 -35.41 -61.41 9.04
CA PRO A 48 -34.49 -60.35 8.63
C PRO A 48 -33.34 -60.87 7.78
N LEU A 49 -33.02 -60.17 6.70
CA LEU A 49 -31.97 -60.55 5.74
C LEU A 49 -30.56 -60.50 6.36
N PHE A 50 -30.34 -59.64 7.36
CA PHE A 50 -29.04 -59.46 8.00
C PHE A 50 -29.13 -59.60 9.52
N SER A 51 -28.16 -60.31 10.10
CA SER A 51 -28.02 -60.47 11.55
C SER A 51 -27.44 -59.21 12.21
N HIS A 52 -27.72 -59.04 13.52
CA HIS A 52 -27.11 -57.97 14.30
C HIS A 52 -25.57 -58.07 14.36
N GLN A 53 -25.02 -59.28 14.24
CA GLN A 53 -23.57 -59.51 14.21
C GLN A 53 -22.95 -58.98 12.91
N GLU A 54 -23.60 -59.20 11.76
CA GLU A 54 -23.17 -58.68 10.47
C GLU A 54 -23.28 -57.15 10.42
N LEU A 55 -24.37 -56.58 10.97
CA LEU A 55 -24.61 -55.13 10.97
C LEU A 55 -23.69 -54.34 11.92
N ALA A 56 -23.10 -54.98 12.94
CA ALA A 56 -22.17 -54.30 13.85
C ALA A 56 -20.93 -53.75 13.13
N GLN A 57 -20.56 -54.38 12.01
CA GLN A 57 -19.44 -53.95 11.17
C GLN A 57 -19.65 -52.55 10.59
N VAL A 58 -20.91 -52.13 10.35
CA VAL A 58 -21.25 -50.81 9.77
C VAL A 58 -20.80 -49.65 10.65
N VAL A 59 -20.75 -49.87 11.97
CA VAL A 59 -20.21 -48.91 12.95
C VAL A 59 -18.79 -49.27 13.42
N GLY A 60 -18.13 -50.22 12.75
CA GLY A 60 -16.77 -50.63 13.07
C GLY A 60 -16.63 -51.42 14.37
N SER A 61 -17.70 -52.11 14.81
CA SER A 61 -17.70 -52.94 16.01
C SER A 61 -17.82 -54.42 15.67
N SER A 62 -17.16 -55.29 16.44
CA SER A 62 -17.31 -56.74 16.38
C SER A 62 -18.41 -57.27 17.31
N ASN A 63 -19.04 -56.40 18.11
CA ASN A 63 -20.06 -56.80 19.09
C ASN A 63 -21.49 -56.54 18.56
N ARG A 64 -22.33 -57.59 18.51
CA ARG A 64 -23.76 -57.49 18.12
C ARG A 64 -24.54 -56.42 18.87
N GLN A 65 -24.19 -56.12 20.12
CA GLN A 65 -24.89 -55.13 20.94
C GLN A 65 -24.81 -53.71 20.32
N ALA A 66 -23.76 -53.43 19.56
CA ALA A 66 -23.60 -52.13 18.89
C ALA A 66 -24.70 -51.87 17.87
N SER A 67 -25.14 -52.89 17.13
CA SER A 67 -26.25 -52.78 16.18
C SER A 67 -27.62 -52.94 16.86
N SER A 68 -27.75 -53.85 17.84
CA SER A 68 -29.00 -54.07 18.60
C SER A 68 -29.48 -52.79 19.26
N ARG A 69 -28.58 -52.08 19.95
CA ARG A 69 -28.91 -50.82 20.64
C ARG A 69 -29.45 -49.75 19.70
N HIS A 70 -28.94 -49.66 18.47
CA HIS A 70 -29.44 -48.70 17.48
C HIS A 70 -30.86 -49.03 17.03
N VAL A 71 -31.18 -50.31 16.88
CA VAL A 71 -32.52 -50.79 16.49
C VAL A 71 -33.51 -50.65 17.63
N GLU A 72 -33.10 -50.92 18.87
CA GLU A 72 -33.89 -50.66 20.08
C GLU A 72 -34.22 -49.17 20.25
N LEU A 73 -33.25 -48.29 20.06
CA LEU A 73 -33.47 -46.83 20.10
C LEU A 73 -34.42 -46.35 19.01
N PHE A 74 -34.33 -46.93 17.81
CA PHE A 74 -35.26 -46.63 16.72
C PHE A 74 -36.69 -47.07 17.07
N ASN A 75 -36.86 -48.25 17.67
CA ASN A 75 -38.16 -48.72 18.15
C ASN A 75 -38.70 -47.82 19.27
N ALA A 76 -37.86 -47.39 20.21
CA ALA A 76 -38.24 -46.47 21.29
C ALA A 76 -38.66 -45.08 20.78
N CYS A 77 -38.15 -44.66 19.62
CA CYS A 77 -38.54 -43.41 18.94
C CYS A 77 -39.78 -43.59 18.03
N GLY A 78 -40.61 -44.61 18.25
CA GLY A 78 -41.82 -44.84 17.46
C GLY A 78 -41.57 -45.27 16.00
N ARG A 79 -40.35 -45.77 15.70
CA ARG A 79 -39.90 -46.12 14.34
C ARG A 79 -39.86 -44.95 13.35
N ASP A 80 -39.66 -43.73 13.85
CA ASP A 80 -39.44 -42.54 13.02
C ASP A 80 -37.93 -42.30 12.81
N PHE A 81 -37.49 -42.33 11.55
CA PHE A 81 -36.08 -42.13 11.19
C PHE A 81 -35.58 -40.71 11.49
N MET A 82 -36.42 -39.69 11.33
CA MET A 82 -36.07 -38.30 11.60
C MET A 82 -35.87 -38.05 13.09
N VAL A 83 -36.77 -38.58 13.93
CA VAL A 83 -36.64 -38.50 15.39
C VAL A 83 -35.42 -39.28 15.86
N PHE A 84 -35.20 -40.50 15.36
CA PHE A 84 -34.06 -41.34 15.69
C PHE A 84 -32.70 -40.68 15.37
N VAL A 85 -32.59 -40.00 14.21
CA VAL A 85 -31.35 -39.30 13.83
C VAL A 85 -31.16 -38.01 14.64
N ARG A 86 -32.23 -37.32 15.05
CA ARG A 86 -32.18 -36.07 15.83
C ARG A 86 -31.94 -36.27 17.33
N HIS A 87 -32.40 -37.38 17.92
CA HIS A 87 -32.35 -37.67 19.37
C HIS A 87 -30.92 -37.83 19.98
N GLN A 88 -29.85 -37.53 19.24
CA GLN A 88 -28.48 -37.49 19.77
C GLN A 88 -27.67 -36.23 19.40
N ARG A 89 -28.32 -35.08 19.18
CA ARG A 89 -27.59 -33.78 19.23
C ARG A 89 -27.22 -33.48 20.68
N LYS A 90 -25.94 -33.23 20.96
CA LYS A 90 -25.41 -32.96 22.32
C LYS A 90 -25.98 -31.67 22.95
N VAL A 91 -26.55 -30.78 22.14
CA VAL A 91 -27.07 -29.47 22.54
C VAL A 91 -28.37 -29.20 21.79
N ASP A 92 -29.38 -28.73 22.51
CA ASP A 92 -30.70 -28.39 21.99
C ASP A 92 -30.67 -27.18 21.03
N ASP A 93 -31.55 -27.16 20.03
CA ASP A 93 -31.64 -26.10 19.01
C ASP A 93 -31.96 -24.74 19.64
N SER A 94 -32.66 -24.73 20.80
CA SER A 94 -32.92 -23.53 21.61
C SER A 94 -31.64 -22.84 22.09
N VAL A 95 -30.63 -23.61 22.49
CA VAL A 95 -29.31 -23.11 22.94
C VAL A 95 -28.52 -22.57 21.75
N VAL A 96 -28.60 -23.22 20.58
CA VAL A 96 -27.94 -22.75 19.36
C VAL A 96 -28.48 -21.39 18.93
N GLN A 97 -29.81 -21.20 18.96
CA GLN A 97 -30.44 -19.92 18.62
C GLN A 97 -30.10 -18.81 19.63
N ALA A 98 -30.04 -19.13 20.92
CA ALA A 98 -29.64 -18.17 21.94
C ALA A 98 -28.19 -17.72 21.76
N VAL A 99 -27.26 -18.64 21.47
CA VAL A 99 -25.86 -18.31 21.17
C VAL A 99 -25.78 -17.43 19.92
N LEU A 100 -26.52 -17.76 18.87
CA LEU A 100 -26.54 -16.99 17.62
C LEU A 100 -27.05 -15.55 17.84
N THR A 101 -28.09 -15.38 18.64
CA THR A 101 -28.65 -14.06 18.97
C THR A 101 -27.60 -13.19 19.68
N GLN A 102 -26.89 -13.76 20.66
CA GLN A 102 -25.82 -13.05 21.37
C GLN A 102 -24.63 -12.70 20.46
N LEU A 103 -24.29 -13.58 19.51
CA LEU A 103 -23.28 -13.32 18.49
C LEU A 103 -23.67 -12.23 17.50
N HIS A 104 -24.95 -12.06 17.19
CA HIS A 104 -25.41 -10.96 16.33
C HIS A 104 -25.17 -9.59 16.99
N GLU A 105 -25.34 -9.50 18.31
CA GLU A 105 -25.09 -8.29 19.09
C GLU A 105 -23.58 -8.04 19.30
N ASN A 106 -22.83 -9.07 19.68
CA ASN A 106 -21.39 -8.99 19.88
C ASN A 106 -20.65 -10.19 19.24
N PRO A 107 -20.25 -10.07 17.97
CA PRO A 107 -19.61 -11.16 17.22
C PRO A 107 -18.25 -11.61 17.77
N LEU A 108 -17.61 -10.77 18.59
CA LEU A 108 -16.29 -11.03 19.18
C LEU A 108 -16.37 -11.47 20.65
N ALA A 109 -17.58 -11.80 21.14
CA ALA A 109 -17.76 -12.28 22.49
C ALA A 109 -17.00 -13.60 22.73
N THR A 110 -16.35 -13.71 23.89
CA THR A 110 -15.65 -14.95 24.27
C THR A 110 -16.66 -16.02 24.69
N VAL A 111 -16.22 -17.30 24.68
CA VAL A 111 -17.07 -18.44 25.11
C VAL A 111 -17.62 -18.21 26.53
N GLY A 112 -16.82 -17.67 27.44
CA GLY A 112 -17.27 -17.34 28.80
C GLY A 112 -18.32 -16.22 28.85
N GLN A 113 -18.19 -15.20 28.01
CA GLN A 113 -19.18 -14.11 27.90
C GLN A 113 -20.49 -14.61 27.29
N LEU A 114 -20.40 -15.43 26.24
CA LEU A 114 -21.57 -16.06 25.61
C LEU A 114 -22.29 -16.98 26.60
N LYS A 115 -21.55 -17.81 27.36
CA LYS A 115 -22.11 -18.66 28.42
C LYS A 115 -22.94 -17.86 29.42
N ALA A 116 -22.36 -16.79 29.97
CA ALA A 116 -23.04 -15.95 30.97
C ALA A 116 -24.34 -15.35 30.42
N LYS A 117 -24.29 -14.80 29.20
CA LYS A 117 -25.45 -14.16 28.57
C LYS A 117 -26.52 -15.16 28.11
N VAL A 118 -26.12 -16.33 27.60
CA VAL A 118 -27.06 -17.38 27.16
C VAL A 118 -27.74 -18.03 28.36
N ASN A 119 -27.01 -18.30 29.45
CA ASN A 119 -27.60 -18.79 30.70
C ASN A 119 -28.62 -17.78 31.27
N PHE A 120 -28.30 -16.48 31.22
CA PHE A 120 -29.23 -15.43 31.60
C PHE A 120 -30.47 -15.40 30.70
N ALA A 121 -30.29 -15.42 29.37
CA ALA A 121 -31.37 -15.32 28.40
C ALA A 121 -32.33 -16.53 28.41
N LEU A 122 -31.81 -17.73 28.69
CA LEU A 122 -32.60 -18.96 28.73
C LEU A 122 -33.18 -19.28 30.12
N GLY A 123 -32.79 -18.55 31.17
CA GLY A 123 -33.17 -18.87 32.55
C GLY A 123 -32.61 -20.20 33.08
N VAL A 124 -31.63 -20.79 32.40
CA VAL A 124 -31.01 -22.08 32.73
C VAL A 124 -29.65 -21.87 33.39
N LYS A 125 -29.42 -22.46 34.57
CA LYS A 125 -28.17 -22.26 35.34
C LYS A 125 -27.00 -23.19 35.00
N ASN A 126 -27.16 -24.15 34.08
CA ASN A 126 -26.23 -25.29 33.94
C ASN A 126 -25.63 -25.50 32.53
N LEU A 127 -25.57 -24.50 31.63
CA LEU A 127 -24.78 -24.68 30.40
C LEU A 127 -23.28 -24.58 30.69
N SER A 128 -22.56 -25.63 30.31
CA SER A 128 -21.10 -25.65 30.36
C SER A 128 -20.49 -24.92 29.15
N GLU A 129 -19.20 -24.58 29.23
CA GLU A 129 -18.48 -24.02 28.08
C GLU A 129 -18.43 -25.00 26.90
N ALA A 130 -18.40 -26.30 27.17
CA ALA A 130 -18.49 -27.33 26.14
C ALA A 130 -19.81 -27.28 25.37
N ASN A 131 -20.92 -26.95 26.04
CA ASN A 131 -22.23 -26.79 25.38
C ASN A 131 -22.24 -25.55 24.46
N ILE A 132 -21.61 -24.46 24.90
CA ILE A 132 -21.49 -23.25 24.07
C ILE A 132 -20.58 -23.52 22.87
N THR A 133 -19.46 -24.22 23.05
CA THR A 133 -18.58 -24.62 21.94
C THR A 133 -19.30 -25.52 20.94
N ALA A 134 -20.06 -26.52 21.41
CA ALA A 134 -20.85 -27.40 20.55
C ALA A 134 -22.01 -26.67 19.84
N ALA A 135 -22.53 -25.58 20.40
CA ALA A 135 -23.47 -24.70 19.71
C ALA A 135 -22.78 -23.83 18.65
N LEU A 136 -21.59 -23.31 18.93
CA LEU A 136 -20.79 -22.53 17.98
C LEU A 136 -20.41 -23.36 16.74
N GLU A 137 -20.07 -24.63 16.90
CA GLU A 137 -19.79 -25.56 15.79
C GLU A 137 -20.98 -25.76 14.85
N GLN A 138 -22.20 -25.55 15.33
CA GLN A 138 -23.44 -25.67 14.55
C GLN A 138 -23.83 -24.37 13.84
N ILE A 139 -23.17 -23.24 14.15
CA ILE A 139 -23.44 -21.94 13.53
C ILE A 139 -22.57 -21.78 12.28
N SER A 140 -23.20 -21.38 11.17
CA SER A 140 -22.48 -21.19 9.90
C SER A 140 -21.47 -20.04 9.96
N ALA A 141 -20.20 -20.35 9.64
CA ALA A 141 -19.17 -19.32 9.47
C ALA A 141 -19.53 -18.28 8.38
N LYS A 142 -20.29 -18.68 7.35
CA LYS A 142 -20.76 -17.76 6.29
C LYS A 142 -21.68 -16.68 6.86
N GLN A 143 -22.60 -17.08 7.74
CA GLN A 143 -23.54 -16.17 8.40
C GLN A 143 -22.81 -15.12 9.25
N MET A 144 -21.82 -15.56 10.04
CA MET A 144 -21.00 -14.65 10.85
C MET A 144 -20.16 -13.70 10.01
N ARG A 145 -19.55 -14.17 8.90
CA ARG A 145 -18.78 -13.31 7.99
C ARG A 145 -19.63 -12.21 7.37
N CYS A 146 -20.83 -12.53 6.89
CA CYS A 146 -21.74 -11.54 6.32
C CYS A 146 -22.12 -10.46 7.34
N LEU A 147 -22.34 -10.84 8.59
CA LEU A 147 -22.66 -9.90 9.66
C LEU A 147 -21.47 -9.01 10.02
N MET A 148 -20.28 -9.58 10.19
CA MET A 148 -19.06 -8.79 10.44
C MET A 148 -18.77 -7.80 9.31
N ALA A 149 -18.95 -8.22 8.05
CA ALA A 149 -18.79 -7.33 6.90
C ALA A 149 -19.78 -6.14 6.92
N LYS A 150 -21.05 -6.38 7.29
CA LYS A 150 -22.05 -5.32 7.47
C LYS A 150 -21.67 -4.37 8.61
N GLN A 151 -21.23 -4.89 9.76
CA GLN A 151 -20.80 -4.08 10.89
C GLN A 151 -19.55 -3.25 10.59
N LEU A 152 -18.59 -3.80 9.85
CA LEU A 152 -17.41 -3.07 9.36
C LEU A 152 -17.81 -1.92 8.44
N LYS A 153 -18.70 -2.17 7.47
CA LYS A 153 -19.21 -1.13 6.55
C LYS A 153 -19.95 -0.01 7.27
N ALA A 154 -20.69 -0.35 8.33
CA ALA A 154 -21.42 0.60 9.17
C ALA A 154 -20.54 1.27 10.25
N GLY A 155 -19.26 0.90 10.36
CA GLY A 155 -18.34 1.46 11.36
C GLY A 155 -18.60 1.01 12.81
N LYS A 156 -19.40 -0.03 13.02
CA LYS A 156 -19.69 -0.60 14.36
C LYS A 156 -18.62 -1.59 14.82
N ALA A 157 -18.01 -2.30 13.88
CA ALA A 157 -16.86 -3.16 14.13
C ALA A 157 -15.59 -2.42 13.72
N HIS A 158 -14.57 -2.44 14.58
CA HIS A 158 -13.26 -1.86 14.30
C HIS A 158 -12.22 -2.98 14.28
N TYR A 159 -11.43 -3.04 13.22
CA TYR A 159 -10.23 -3.85 13.22
C TYR A 159 -9.11 -3.08 13.93
N LYS A 160 -8.22 -3.81 14.61
CA LYS A 160 -6.97 -3.23 15.08
C LYS A 160 -6.11 -2.97 13.84
N GLU A 161 -6.09 -1.74 13.37
CA GLU A 161 -5.36 -1.34 12.15
C GLU A 161 -3.92 -1.83 12.17
N GLU A 162 -3.24 -1.73 13.31
CA GLU A 162 -1.88 -2.25 13.45
C GLU A 162 -1.76 -3.76 13.28
N TYR A 163 -2.74 -4.52 13.77
CA TYR A 163 -2.76 -5.97 13.64
C TYR A 163 -3.07 -6.38 12.19
N LEU A 164 -4.08 -5.75 11.56
CA LEU A 164 -4.43 -6.00 10.16
C LEU A 164 -3.27 -5.65 9.23
N LEU A 165 -2.65 -4.49 9.41
CA LEU A 165 -1.49 -4.09 8.62
C LEU A 165 -0.28 -4.98 8.90
N GLY A 166 -0.07 -5.40 10.15
CA GLY A 166 0.96 -6.38 10.50
C GLY A 166 0.76 -7.72 9.79
N GLU A 167 -0.46 -8.24 9.81
CA GLU A 167 -0.83 -9.50 9.18
C GLU A 167 -0.73 -9.43 7.64
N LEU A 168 -1.27 -8.38 7.04
CA LEU A 168 -1.15 -8.13 5.59
C LEU A 168 0.32 -8.04 5.17
N MET A 169 1.17 -7.35 5.94
CA MET A 169 2.60 -7.23 5.65
C MET A 169 3.37 -8.54 5.87
N SER A 170 2.92 -9.39 6.79
CA SER A 170 3.45 -10.74 7.00
C SER A 170 3.12 -11.67 5.82
N GLN A 171 1.91 -11.55 5.28
CA GLN A 171 1.45 -12.31 4.12
C GLN A 171 2.09 -11.83 2.81
N LEU A 172 2.27 -10.52 2.64
CA LEU A 172 3.02 -9.92 1.52
C LEU A 172 4.49 -10.37 1.44
N GLY A 173 5.06 -10.91 2.52
CA GLY A 173 6.39 -11.50 2.52
C GLY A 173 6.47 -12.91 1.93
N LYS A 174 5.33 -13.57 1.68
CA LYS A 174 5.25 -14.98 1.26
C LYS A 174 4.88 -15.18 -0.21
N ASP A 175 4.27 -14.17 -0.86
CA ASP A 175 3.93 -14.25 -2.28
C ASP A 175 4.93 -13.47 -3.15
N THR A 176 5.53 -14.18 -4.10
CA THR A 176 6.47 -13.70 -5.10
C THR A 176 5.77 -12.87 -6.19
N ALA A 177 6.50 -11.86 -6.68
CA ALA A 177 6.43 -11.30 -8.04
C ALA A 177 5.04 -10.97 -8.62
N GLY A 178 4.41 -9.90 -8.12
CA GLY A 178 3.29 -9.22 -8.79
C GLY A 178 3.58 -7.74 -9.03
N THR A 179 3.77 -7.36 -10.28
CA THR A 179 4.18 -6.04 -10.80
C THR A 179 3.14 -4.92 -10.56
N GLU A 180 2.85 -4.54 -9.32
CA GLU A 180 2.01 -3.36 -9.07
C GLU A 180 2.87 -2.11 -8.81
N GLN A 181 3.75 -1.76 -9.75
CA GLN A 181 4.20 -0.36 -9.87
C GLN A 181 2.95 0.54 -9.77
N VAL A 182 3.00 1.56 -8.90
CA VAL A 182 1.93 2.55 -8.62
C VAL A 182 0.60 2.08 -9.19
N ALA A 183 -0.16 1.27 -8.44
CA ALA A 183 -1.44 0.72 -8.91
C ALA A 183 -2.13 1.73 -9.80
N THR A 184 -2.09 1.46 -11.11
CA THR A 184 -2.69 2.24 -12.18
C THR A 184 -4.17 2.08 -11.94
N ALA A 185 -4.71 2.92 -11.04
CA ALA A 185 -6.12 3.03 -10.82
C ALA A 185 -6.74 3.35 -12.18
N ASP A 186 -7.37 2.30 -12.72
CA ASP A 186 -8.15 2.21 -13.93
C ASP A 186 -7.45 2.77 -15.17
N GLY A 187 -6.95 1.85 -15.99
CA GLY A 187 -6.52 2.04 -17.38
C GLY A 187 -7.65 2.49 -18.32
N VAL A 188 -8.58 3.32 -17.86
CA VAL A 188 -9.50 4.08 -18.71
C VAL A 188 -8.83 5.42 -19.04
N GLY A 189 -7.69 5.33 -19.73
CA GLY A 189 -7.13 6.42 -20.51
C GLY A 189 -7.56 6.21 -21.96
N MET A 190 -7.99 7.27 -22.64
CA MET A 190 -8.29 7.22 -24.06
C MET A 190 -7.06 6.69 -24.82
N ALA A 191 -7.22 5.73 -25.74
CA ALA A 191 -6.14 5.28 -26.62
C ALA A 191 -5.76 6.44 -27.55
N ILE A 192 -4.76 7.24 -27.13
CA ILE A 192 -4.36 8.45 -27.84
C ILE A 192 -3.57 8.13 -29.12
N SER A 193 -2.90 6.97 -29.16
CA SER A 193 -2.16 6.49 -30.34
C SER A 193 -1.76 5.02 -30.16
N ASP A 194 -1.24 4.40 -31.23
CA ASP A 194 -0.63 3.07 -31.20
C ASP A 194 0.60 3.05 -30.27
N PRO A 195 0.84 1.97 -29.49
CA PRO A 195 2.01 1.86 -28.62
C PRO A 195 3.36 2.11 -29.29
N THR A 196 3.50 1.80 -30.59
CA THR A 196 4.75 2.01 -31.34
C THR A 196 5.05 3.50 -31.51
N ALA A 197 4.03 4.30 -31.83
CA ALA A 197 4.17 5.76 -31.97
C ALA A 197 4.55 6.43 -30.64
N ILE A 198 4.07 5.89 -29.51
CA ILE A 198 4.41 6.39 -28.18
C ILE A 198 5.83 6.01 -27.79
N ARG A 199 6.33 4.82 -28.18
CA ARG A 199 7.73 4.43 -27.96
C ARG A 199 8.71 5.32 -28.73
N ALA A 200 8.35 5.74 -29.95
CA ALA A 200 9.17 6.65 -30.74
C ALA A 200 9.45 7.98 -30.01
N LEU A 201 8.52 8.46 -29.18
CA LEU A 201 8.68 9.70 -28.40
C LEU A 201 9.86 9.68 -27.42
N VAL A 202 10.21 8.49 -26.89
CA VAL A 202 11.29 8.31 -25.91
C VAL A 202 12.50 7.57 -26.49
N ASN A 203 12.54 7.38 -27.81
CA ASN A 203 13.69 6.80 -28.50
C ASN A 203 14.64 7.93 -28.97
N PRO A 204 15.91 7.96 -28.54
CA PRO A 204 16.89 8.96 -29.01
C PRO A 204 17.17 8.94 -30.51
N GLU A 205 16.95 7.80 -31.17
CA GLU A 205 17.24 7.60 -32.60
C GLU A 205 16.06 7.95 -33.51
N ALA A 206 14.86 8.14 -32.94
CA ALA A 206 13.66 8.45 -33.71
C ALA A 206 13.71 9.87 -34.27
N LYS A 207 13.30 10.03 -35.53
CA LYS A 207 13.26 11.35 -36.19
C LYS A 207 11.97 12.09 -35.83
N LEU A 208 12.04 13.42 -35.73
CA LEU A 208 10.85 14.25 -35.48
C LEU A 208 9.73 14.06 -36.52
N GLY A 209 10.10 13.73 -37.76
CA GLY A 209 9.16 13.46 -38.85
C GLY A 209 8.32 12.18 -38.66
N GLU A 210 8.85 11.19 -37.94
CA GLU A 210 8.22 9.88 -37.71
C GLU A 210 7.12 9.95 -36.65
N VAL A 211 7.08 11.02 -35.85
CA VAL A 211 6.06 11.21 -34.81
C VAL A 211 4.77 11.75 -35.42
N ALA A 212 3.66 11.08 -35.13
CA ALA A 212 2.33 11.53 -35.54
C ALA A 212 2.02 12.96 -35.06
N SER A 213 1.46 13.80 -35.93
CA SER A 213 1.15 15.21 -35.65
C SER A 213 0.39 15.44 -34.33
N PRO A 214 -0.65 14.65 -33.98
CA PRO A 214 -1.36 14.82 -32.70
C PRO A 214 -0.44 14.71 -31.47
N LEU A 215 0.54 13.79 -31.49
CA LEU A 215 1.46 13.59 -30.37
C LEU A 215 2.40 14.78 -30.17
N LYS A 216 2.79 15.47 -31.26
CA LYS A 216 3.60 16.70 -31.21
C LYS A 216 2.84 17.80 -30.46
N TRP A 217 1.59 18.03 -30.85
CA TRP A 217 0.73 19.03 -30.24
C TRP A 217 0.38 18.72 -28.79
N ILE A 218 0.09 17.46 -28.46
CA ILE A 218 -0.17 17.06 -27.08
C ILE A 218 1.10 17.25 -26.22
N SER A 219 2.29 16.90 -26.72
CA SER A 219 3.55 17.13 -26.01
C SER A 219 3.80 18.62 -25.75
N PHE A 220 3.47 19.49 -26.72
CA PHE A 220 3.50 20.94 -26.52
C PHE A 220 2.50 21.41 -25.46
N MET A 221 1.26 20.90 -25.47
CA MET A 221 0.27 21.20 -24.43
C MET A 221 0.73 20.75 -23.05
N MET A 222 1.45 19.63 -22.95
CA MET A 222 2.07 19.19 -21.70
C MET A 222 3.08 20.24 -21.20
N ALA A 223 3.94 20.76 -22.08
CA ALA A 223 4.88 21.83 -21.71
C ALA A 223 4.15 23.10 -21.23
N LEU A 224 3.15 23.58 -21.97
CA LEU A 224 2.33 24.73 -21.57
C LEU A 224 1.66 24.52 -20.20
N TYR A 225 1.03 23.36 -20.01
CA TYR A 225 0.38 23.03 -18.75
C TYR A 225 1.38 22.94 -17.59
N TYR A 226 2.55 22.36 -17.80
CA TYR A 226 3.62 22.30 -16.80
C TYR A 226 4.08 23.69 -16.36
N HIS A 227 4.24 24.61 -17.32
CA HIS A 227 4.61 26.01 -17.06
C HIS A 227 3.46 26.89 -16.53
N GLY A 228 2.28 26.32 -16.31
CA GLY A 228 1.18 26.99 -15.61
C GLY A 228 0.17 27.68 -16.53
N VAL A 229 0.20 27.43 -17.84
CA VAL A 229 -0.84 27.94 -18.75
C VAL A 229 -2.18 27.29 -18.40
N PRO A 230 -3.25 28.08 -18.17
CA PRO A 230 -4.55 27.52 -17.80
C PRO A 230 -5.15 26.65 -18.91
N LEU A 231 -5.77 25.53 -18.53
CA LEU A 231 -6.43 24.62 -19.47
C LEU A 231 -7.56 25.29 -20.28
N SER A 232 -8.17 26.34 -19.74
CA SER A 232 -9.16 27.16 -20.46
C SER A 232 -8.53 27.94 -21.62
N VAL A 233 -7.30 28.41 -21.46
CA VAL A 233 -6.54 29.09 -22.52
C VAL A 233 -6.14 28.08 -23.59
N CYS A 234 -5.56 26.95 -23.19
CA CYS A 234 -5.25 25.87 -24.14
C CYS A 234 -6.50 25.39 -24.88
N GLY A 235 -7.64 25.25 -24.19
CA GLY A 235 -8.90 24.85 -24.83
C GLY A 235 -9.35 25.84 -25.91
N LYS A 236 -9.26 27.15 -25.63
CA LYS A 236 -9.58 28.20 -26.60
C LYS A 236 -8.68 28.15 -27.83
N TRP A 237 -7.37 27.99 -27.67
CA TRP A 237 -6.41 27.94 -28.79
C TRP A 237 -6.64 26.75 -29.73
N PHE A 238 -7.12 25.62 -29.19
CA PHE A 238 -7.36 24.41 -29.96
C PHE A 238 -8.85 24.17 -30.26
N ASN A 239 -9.70 25.15 -30.00
CA ASN A 239 -11.16 25.08 -30.18
C ASN A 239 -11.80 23.82 -29.55
N VAL A 240 -11.38 23.46 -28.34
CA VAL A 240 -11.91 22.32 -27.58
C VAL A 240 -12.17 22.68 -26.12
N HIS A 241 -13.03 21.91 -25.44
CA HIS A 241 -13.27 22.12 -24.03
C HIS A 241 -12.02 21.82 -23.17
N LYS A 242 -11.82 22.57 -22.08
CA LYS A 242 -10.66 22.42 -21.16
C LYS A 242 -10.45 20.99 -20.65
N THR A 243 -11.53 20.23 -20.48
CA THR A 243 -11.47 18.82 -20.04
C THR A 243 -10.96 17.89 -21.14
N THR A 244 -11.12 18.24 -22.41
CA THR A 244 -10.56 17.49 -23.55
C THR A 244 -9.05 17.64 -23.56
N VAL A 245 -8.53 18.87 -23.39
CA VAL A 245 -7.09 19.13 -23.27
C VAL A 245 -6.48 18.34 -22.10
N LEU A 246 -7.12 18.37 -20.93
CA LEU A 246 -6.64 17.61 -19.77
C LEU A 246 -6.64 16.10 -20.02
N ARG A 247 -7.67 15.57 -20.69
CA ARG A 247 -7.74 14.14 -21.08
C ARG A 247 -6.58 13.76 -22.00
N TRP A 248 -6.24 14.58 -22.98
CA TRP A 248 -5.08 14.34 -23.85
C TRP A 248 -3.75 14.35 -23.09
N ILE A 249 -3.52 15.38 -22.28
CA ILE A 249 -2.31 15.50 -21.45
C ILE A 249 -2.14 14.29 -20.54
N LEU A 250 -3.18 13.93 -19.77
CA LEU A 250 -3.11 12.84 -18.82
C LEU A 250 -3.07 11.48 -19.51
N GLY A 251 -3.73 11.31 -20.65
CA GLY A 251 -3.65 10.06 -21.39
C GLY A 251 -2.23 9.82 -21.92
N LEU A 252 -1.58 10.82 -22.55
CA LEU A 252 -0.20 10.68 -23.01
C LEU A 252 0.77 10.44 -21.85
N THR A 253 0.55 11.15 -20.73
CA THR A 253 1.29 10.94 -19.47
C THR A 253 1.25 9.49 -19.02
N LEU A 254 0.04 8.92 -18.94
CA LEU A 254 -0.14 7.55 -18.46
C LEU A 254 0.42 6.51 -19.43
N SER A 255 0.43 6.80 -20.73
CA SER A 255 1.06 5.94 -21.73
C SER A 255 2.59 6.02 -21.72
N LEU A 256 3.17 7.18 -21.42
CA LEU A 256 4.62 7.37 -21.32
C LEU A 256 5.19 6.80 -20.02
N TRP A 257 4.42 6.83 -18.92
CA TRP A 257 4.93 6.49 -17.60
C TRP A 257 5.55 5.09 -17.50
N PRO A 258 4.94 3.99 -18.00
CA PRO A 258 5.57 2.67 -17.95
C PRO A 258 6.92 2.63 -18.66
N LEU A 259 7.02 3.23 -19.85
CA LEU A 259 8.27 3.28 -20.62
C LEU A 259 9.37 4.03 -19.86
N VAL A 260 9.04 5.18 -19.27
CA VAL A 260 9.98 6.00 -18.51
C VAL A 260 10.35 5.34 -17.18
N SER A 261 9.39 4.73 -16.49
CA SER A 261 9.57 4.00 -15.23
C SER A 261 10.52 2.81 -15.40
N ASP A 262 10.35 2.04 -16.48
CA ASP A 262 11.22 0.90 -16.80
C ASP A 262 12.64 1.37 -17.15
N LEU A 263 12.79 2.47 -17.91
CA LEU A 263 14.09 3.08 -18.20
C LEU A 263 14.81 3.53 -16.92
N LEU A 264 14.09 4.16 -15.98
CA LEU A 264 14.64 4.57 -14.69
C LEU A 264 15.09 3.36 -13.87
N THR A 265 14.22 2.37 -13.72
CA THR A 265 14.49 1.17 -12.91
C THR A 265 15.65 0.34 -13.49
N ALA A 266 15.81 0.32 -14.81
CA ALA A 266 16.91 -0.39 -15.47
C ALA A 266 18.27 0.31 -15.31
N ARG A 267 18.31 1.64 -15.19
CA ARG A 267 19.56 2.43 -15.20
C ARG A 267 19.98 3.00 -13.86
N VAL A 268 19.06 3.11 -12.90
CA VAL A 268 19.34 3.68 -11.57
C VAL A 268 19.55 2.56 -10.55
N LYS A 269 20.71 2.59 -9.87
CA LYS A 269 21.07 1.55 -8.89
C LYS A 269 20.38 1.74 -7.53
N GLY A 270 20.13 2.97 -7.11
CA GLY A 270 19.48 3.26 -5.83
C GLY A 270 20.27 2.80 -4.60
N THR A 271 21.60 2.73 -4.66
CA THR A 271 22.45 2.28 -3.54
C THR A 271 22.37 3.22 -2.34
N ILE A 272 22.35 4.54 -2.60
CA ILE A 272 22.18 5.59 -1.61
C ILE A 272 20.99 6.42 -2.06
N VAL A 273 19.98 6.55 -1.20
CA VAL A 273 18.74 7.25 -1.54
C VAL A 273 18.40 8.29 -0.50
N TYR A 274 17.80 9.39 -0.95
CA TYR A 274 17.07 10.31 -0.10
C TYR A 274 15.61 9.90 -0.06
N ILE A 275 15.01 9.92 1.13
CA ILE A 275 13.57 9.68 1.31
C ILE A 275 13.01 10.80 2.16
N ASP A 276 11.98 11.45 1.62
CA ASP A 276 11.29 12.56 2.25
C ASP A 276 9.86 12.65 1.68
N GLU A 277 8.99 13.41 2.34
CA GLU A 277 7.60 13.56 1.97
C GLU A 277 7.15 15.00 1.83
N LYS A 278 6.24 15.23 0.88
CA LYS A 278 5.55 16.51 0.73
C LYS A 278 4.06 16.40 1.04
N TRP A 279 3.55 17.35 1.79
CA TRP A 279 2.13 17.37 2.17
C TRP A 279 1.33 18.04 1.05
N ILE A 280 0.29 17.36 0.58
CA ILE A 280 -0.60 17.86 -0.46
C ILE A 280 -2.05 17.79 0.01
N LYS A 281 -2.86 18.76 -0.42
CA LYS A 281 -4.27 18.85 -0.07
C LYS A 281 -5.14 18.28 -1.19
N ILE A 282 -6.01 17.33 -0.84
CA ILE A 282 -6.98 16.68 -1.73
C ILE A 282 -8.35 16.78 -1.08
N ARG A 283 -9.28 17.51 -1.70
CA ARG A 283 -10.62 17.81 -1.12
C ARG A 283 -10.59 18.18 0.36
N GLY A 284 -9.73 19.14 0.73
CA GLY A 284 -9.63 19.59 2.11
C GLY A 284 -8.79 18.71 3.04
N LYS A 285 -8.47 17.47 2.67
CA LYS A 285 -7.73 16.52 3.50
C LYS A 285 -6.25 16.49 3.13
N TRP A 286 -5.39 16.37 4.14
CA TRP A 286 -3.94 16.25 3.95
C TRP A 286 -3.54 14.81 3.58
N TYR A 287 -2.65 14.71 2.61
CA TYR A 287 -1.98 13.49 2.19
C TYR A 287 -0.48 13.73 2.11
N TYR A 288 0.29 12.65 2.17
CA TYR A 288 1.75 12.66 2.18
C TYR A 288 2.27 11.99 0.91
N TRP A 289 2.93 12.76 0.06
CA TRP A 289 3.58 12.26 -1.13
C TRP A 289 5.04 11.97 -0.83
N PHE A 290 5.33 10.69 -0.59
CA PHE A 290 6.68 10.19 -0.37
C PHE A 290 7.41 10.08 -1.70
N VAL A 291 8.66 10.52 -1.71
CA VAL A 291 9.55 10.41 -2.88
C VAL A 291 10.88 9.82 -2.43
N VAL A 292 11.34 8.83 -3.19
CA VAL A 292 12.65 8.21 -3.07
C VAL A 292 13.49 8.71 -4.23
N LEU A 293 14.58 9.41 -3.91
CA LEU A 293 15.46 10.03 -4.89
C LEU A 293 16.84 9.39 -4.81
N ASP A 294 17.37 8.91 -5.93
CA ASP A 294 18.73 8.37 -5.97
C ASP A 294 19.77 9.48 -5.79
N GLN A 295 20.76 9.26 -4.94
CA GLN A 295 21.74 10.28 -4.58
C GLN A 295 22.70 10.59 -5.72
N GLN A 296 23.08 9.59 -6.52
CA GLN A 296 24.07 9.73 -7.58
C GLN A 296 23.51 10.49 -8.78
N THR A 297 22.30 10.13 -9.21
CA THR A 297 21.64 10.67 -10.41
C THR A 297 20.70 11.84 -10.09
N ALA A 298 20.35 12.04 -8.81
CA ALA A 298 19.32 12.99 -8.36
C ALA A 298 17.94 12.76 -9.01
N LEU A 299 17.65 11.52 -9.43
CA LEU A 299 16.40 11.13 -10.07
C LEU A 299 15.41 10.51 -9.09
N PRO A 300 14.11 10.81 -9.21
CA PRO A 300 13.07 10.13 -8.45
C PRO A 300 12.89 8.70 -8.98
N ILE A 301 13.23 7.70 -8.17
CA ILE A 301 13.12 6.28 -8.53
C ILE A 301 11.79 5.66 -8.09
N PHE A 302 11.18 6.21 -7.05
CA PHE A 302 9.91 5.74 -6.54
C PHE A 302 9.16 6.89 -5.89
N ALA A 303 7.84 6.90 -6.04
CA ALA A 303 6.99 7.87 -5.38
C ALA A 303 5.64 7.25 -5.02
N GLN A 304 5.12 7.57 -3.83
CA GLN A 304 3.87 7.01 -3.35
C GLN A 304 3.08 8.04 -2.55
N LEU A 305 1.79 8.15 -2.85
CA LEU A 305 0.87 9.02 -2.15
C LEU A 305 0.10 8.25 -1.08
N LEU A 306 0.27 8.63 0.19
CA LEU A 306 -0.28 7.96 1.35
C LEU A 306 -1.09 8.92 2.24
N LYS A 307 -2.01 8.39 3.03
CA LYS A 307 -2.82 9.16 4.00
C LYS A 307 -2.10 9.42 5.32
N THR A 308 -1.04 8.66 5.61
CA THR A 308 -0.36 8.68 6.91
C THR A 308 1.15 8.54 6.73
N ARG A 309 1.90 8.95 7.76
CA ARG A 309 3.36 8.77 7.89
C ARG A 309 3.72 7.72 8.94
N SER A 310 2.80 6.80 9.21
CA SER A 310 2.98 5.74 10.20
C SER A 310 4.14 4.81 9.86
N ARG A 311 4.59 4.02 10.86
CA ARG A 311 5.58 2.96 10.64
C ARG A 311 5.20 2.00 9.49
N TRP A 312 3.91 1.74 9.31
CA TRP A 312 3.40 0.84 8.27
C TRP A 312 3.43 1.49 6.89
N ALA A 313 3.15 2.79 6.81
CA ALA A 313 3.34 3.56 5.58
C ALA A 313 4.81 3.51 5.12
N CYS A 314 5.75 3.75 6.04
CA CYS A 314 7.18 3.62 5.74
C CYS A 314 7.56 2.18 5.35
N ARG A 315 7.10 1.17 6.09
CA ARG A 315 7.37 -0.24 5.74
C ARG A 315 6.86 -0.62 4.34
N SER A 316 5.69 -0.13 3.96
CA SER A 316 5.14 -0.35 2.61
C SER A 316 6.05 0.20 1.51
N ILE A 317 6.64 1.39 1.70
CA ILE A 317 7.62 1.96 0.76
C ILE A 317 8.82 1.02 0.61
N GLY A 318 9.36 0.50 1.71
CA GLY A 318 10.46 -0.47 1.67
C GLY A 318 10.12 -1.77 0.94
N CYS A 319 8.91 -2.32 1.14
CA CYS A 319 8.44 -3.48 0.40
C CYS A 319 8.34 -3.19 -1.12
N HIS A 320 7.86 -2.00 -1.50
CA HIS A 320 7.81 -1.59 -2.90
C HIS A 320 9.19 -1.47 -3.52
N LEU A 321 10.16 -0.88 -2.82
CA LEU A 321 11.55 -0.80 -3.29
C LEU A 321 12.13 -2.20 -3.54
N LYS A 322 11.93 -3.15 -2.61
CA LYS A 322 12.36 -4.55 -2.79
C LYS A 322 11.74 -5.18 -4.04
N ARG A 323 10.46 -4.93 -4.30
CA ARG A 323 9.77 -5.44 -5.48
C ARG A 323 10.31 -4.85 -6.78
N LEU A 324 10.73 -3.58 -6.75
CA LEU A 324 11.45 -2.94 -7.86
C LEU A 324 12.90 -3.43 -8.00
N LYS A 325 13.33 -4.40 -7.17
CA LYS A 325 14.71 -4.89 -7.08
C LYS A 325 15.71 -3.78 -6.73
N ILE A 326 15.23 -2.68 -6.13
CA ILE A 326 16.06 -1.60 -5.60
C ILE A 326 16.17 -1.81 -4.10
N ILE A 327 17.36 -2.19 -3.64
CA ILE A 327 17.63 -2.41 -2.21
C ILE A 327 18.71 -1.41 -1.78
N PRO A 328 18.32 -0.24 -1.27
CA PRO A 328 19.26 0.75 -0.78
C PRO A 328 20.13 0.20 0.35
N GLN A 329 21.42 0.49 0.28
CA GLN A 329 22.36 0.24 1.38
C GLN A 329 22.32 1.38 2.40
N VAL A 330 22.05 2.60 1.94
CA VAL A 330 22.00 3.81 2.77
C VAL A 330 20.75 4.60 2.44
N ILE A 331 20.02 4.99 3.48
CA ILE A 331 18.83 5.84 3.39
C ILE A 331 19.13 7.13 4.16
N ILE A 332 18.95 8.27 3.50
CA ILE A 332 19.15 9.61 4.07
C ILE A 332 17.78 10.27 4.21
N THR A 333 17.41 10.64 5.44
CA THR A 333 16.11 11.27 5.74
C THR A 333 16.29 12.53 6.60
N ASP A 334 15.20 13.27 6.81
CA ASP A 334 15.12 14.42 7.72
C ASP A 334 15.10 14.03 9.21
N GLY A 335 14.99 12.73 9.53
CA GLY A 335 15.01 12.20 10.89
C GLY A 335 13.64 11.81 11.47
N LEU A 336 12.56 11.76 10.67
CA LEU A 336 11.27 11.27 11.17
C LEU A 336 11.38 9.83 11.73
N SER A 337 10.85 9.60 12.94
CA SER A 337 11.02 8.35 13.66
C SER A 337 10.51 7.11 12.92
N SER A 338 9.45 7.25 12.11
CA SER A 338 8.86 6.15 11.34
C SER A 338 9.75 5.65 10.21
N TYR A 339 10.73 6.43 9.74
CA TYR A 339 11.65 6.01 8.68
C TYR A 339 12.52 4.82 9.06
N ARG A 340 12.74 4.57 10.35
CA ARG A 340 13.43 3.37 10.86
C ARG A 340 12.79 2.06 10.37
N TYR A 341 11.53 2.09 9.97
CA TYR A 341 10.77 0.92 9.50
C TYR A 341 10.77 0.75 7.98
N LEU A 342 11.40 1.65 7.19
CA LEU A 342 11.49 1.51 5.73
C LEU A 342 12.17 0.20 5.36
N LEU A 343 13.45 0.04 5.71
CA LEU A 343 14.25 -1.14 5.40
C LEU A 343 15.21 -1.41 6.55
N GLN A 344 15.03 -2.53 7.25
CA GLN A 344 15.86 -2.92 8.40
C GLN A 344 17.32 -3.24 8.00
N SER A 345 17.54 -3.70 6.77
CA SER A 345 18.87 -4.01 6.25
C SER A 345 19.67 -2.78 5.80
N ALA A 346 19.02 -1.62 5.67
CA ALA A 346 19.66 -0.40 5.20
C ALA A 346 20.21 0.42 6.36
N LYS A 347 21.34 1.10 6.15
CA LYS A 347 21.87 2.07 7.10
C LYS A 347 21.07 3.38 7.02
N HIS A 348 20.40 3.73 8.11
CA HIS A 348 19.64 4.98 8.22
C HIS A 348 20.53 6.12 8.68
N ILE A 349 20.64 7.15 7.85
CA ILE A 349 21.41 8.35 8.09
C ILE A 349 20.46 9.54 8.22
N THR A 350 20.69 10.36 9.23
CA THR A 350 19.96 11.63 9.39
C THR A 350 20.75 12.74 8.73
N CYS A 351 20.08 13.58 7.94
CA CYS A 351 20.71 14.71 7.27
C CYS A 351 21.28 15.71 8.30
N LEU A 352 22.59 16.01 8.20
CA LEU A 352 23.27 16.93 9.11
C LEU A 352 22.70 18.35 9.03
N PHE A 353 22.34 18.82 7.84
CA PHE A 353 21.70 20.12 7.67
C PHE A 353 20.36 20.19 8.42
N HIS A 354 19.51 19.17 8.29
CA HIS A 354 18.23 19.11 9.01
C HIS A 354 18.42 19.02 10.51
N HIS A 355 19.39 18.25 10.99
CA HIS A 355 19.75 18.22 12.41
C HIS A 355 20.18 19.61 12.92
N GLN A 356 21.04 20.33 12.18
CA GLN A 356 21.45 21.70 12.51
C GLN A 356 20.30 22.72 12.45
N GLN A 357 19.31 22.53 11.57
CA GLN A 357 18.08 23.33 11.59
C GLN A 357 17.20 23.00 12.80
N GLY A 358 17.16 21.71 13.19
CA GLY A 358 16.50 21.22 14.39
C GLY A 358 16.97 21.92 15.67
N VAL A 359 18.28 22.17 15.81
CA VAL A 359 18.85 22.96 16.93
C VAL A 359 18.15 24.31 17.08
N SER A 360 17.91 25.01 15.97
CA SER A 360 17.28 26.34 16.02
C SER A 360 15.81 26.28 16.42
N ARG A 361 15.09 25.22 16.01
CA ARG A 361 13.71 24.98 16.44
C ARG A 361 13.63 24.61 17.92
N TRP A 362 14.48 23.69 18.36
CA TRP A 362 14.50 23.23 19.75
C TRP A 362 14.79 24.38 20.71
N LEU A 363 15.77 25.24 20.40
CA LEU A 363 16.07 26.41 21.25
C LEU A 363 14.89 27.38 21.37
N LYS A 364 14.20 27.68 20.26
CA LYS A 364 13.01 28.54 20.27
C LYS A 364 11.82 27.97 21.06
N GLN A 365 11.79 26.65 21.25
CA GLN A 365 10.72 25.98 22.00
C GLN A 365 11.01 25.91 23.50
N ASN A 366 12.28 25.95 23.90
CA ASN A 366 12.70 25.73 25.29
C ASN A 366 13.20 27.02 25.98
N PHE A 367 13.48 28.08 25.23
CA PHE A 367 14.02 29.33 25.75
C PHE A 367 13.31 30.53 25.11
N THR A 368 13.31 31.66 25.82
CA THR A 368 12.69 32.92 25.41
C THR A 368 13.69 34.05 25.20
N ASP A 369 14.81 34.06 25.92
CA ASP A 369 15.85 35.10 25.78
C ASP A 369 16.67 34.90 24.49
N GLU A 370 16.63 35.90 23.61
CA GLU A 370 17.31 35.91 22.33
C GLU A 370 18.84 35.85 22.43
N LYS A 371 19.46 36.51 23.41
CA LYS A 371 20.92 36.54 23.56
C LYS A 371 21.45 35.17 23.96
N GLU A 372 20.76 34.58 24.92
CA GLU A 372 20.98 33.22 25.39
C GLU A 372 20.75 32.18 24.29
N ILE A 373 19.67 32.30 23.50
CA ILE A 373 19.42 31.46 22.33
C ILE A 373 20.56 31.57 21.32
N ALA A 374 21.02 32.79 21.01
CA ALA A 374 22.10 33.01 20.05
C ALA A 374 23.41 32.36 20.51
N HIS A 375 23.76 32.51 21.79
CA HIS A 375 24.93 31.88 22.39
C HIS A 375 24.86 30.35 22.32
N ARG A 376 23.78 29.75 22.83
CA ARG A 376 23.57 28.28 22.81
C ARG A 376 23.55 27.73 21.38
N LYS A 377 22.88 28.42 20.45
CA LYS A 377 22.80 28.04 19.04
C LYS A 377 24.17 27.96 18.39
N SER A 378 25.04 28.94 18.64
CA SER A 378 26.41 28.96 18.12
C SER A 378 27.19 27.74 18.60
N LEU A 379 27.13 27.46 19.92
CA LEU A 379 27.80 26.33 20.54
C LEU A 379 27.30 24.98 20.00
N MET A 380 25.98 24.76 20.00
CA MET A 380 25.36 23.50 19.58
C MET A 380 25.56 23.21 18.09
N LYS A 381 25.49 24.23 17.22
CA LYS A 381 25.75 24.03 15.78
C LYS A 381 27.23 23.73 15.51
N ARG A 382 28.14 24.32 16.30
CA ARG A 382 29.59 24.12 16.17
C ARG A 382 30.00 22.67 16.33
N THR A 383 29.23 21.85 17.07
CA THR A 383 29.47 20.40 17.22
C THR A 383 29.68 19.70 15.89
N PHE A 384 28.83 20.00 14.89
CA PHE A 384 28.88 19.36 13.57
C PHE A 384 29.52 20.23 12.47
N GLN A 385 30.05 21.42 12.81
CA GLN A 385 30.80 22.27 11.88
C GLN A 385 32.27 21.81 11.82
N THR A 386 32.49 20.60 11.30
CA THR A 386 33.80 19.99 11.08
C THR A 386 33.66 18.85 10.08
N ASN A 387 34.76 18.49 9.42
CA ASN A 387 34.84 17.28 8.60
C ASN A 387 35.42 16.08 9.39
N ASP A 388 35.88 16.30 10.62
CA ASP A 388 36.47 15.25 11.44
C ASP A 388 35.47 14.70 12.48
N LYS A 389 35.24 13.39 12.41
CA LYS A 389 34.34 12.65 13.31
C LYS A 389 34.82 12.69 14.76
N ARG A 390 36.14 12.64 15.00
CA ARG A 390 36.70 12.69 16.36
C ARG A 390 36.44 14.05 17.00
N THR A 391 36.57 15.12 16.22
CA THR A 391 36.25 16.48 16.65
C THR A 391 34.77 16.64 17.01
N VAL A 392 33.84 15.98 16.31
CA VAL A 392 32.40 16.01 16.68
C VAL A 392 32.19 15.41 18.07
N ILE A 393 32.74 14.22 18.31
CA ILE A 393 32.61 13.52 19.61
C ILE A 393 33.19 14.39 20.72
N ARG A 394 34.44 14.86 20.56
CA ARG A 394 35.10 15.74 21.54
C ARG A 394 34.30 17.01 21.84
N ARG A 395 33.70 17.63 20.82
CA ARG A 395 32.86 18.83 21.01
C ARG A 395 31.56 18.50 21.73
N LEU A 396 30.95 17.35 21.45
CA LEU A 396 29.74 16.91 22.14
C LEU A 396 30.02 16.62 23.62
N ASP A 397 31.13 15.94 23.93
CA ASP A 397 31.57 15.68 25.31
C ASP A 397 31.84 16.98 26.08
N ALA A 398 32.48 17.95 25.43
CA ALA A 398 32.72 19.28 26.02
C ALA A 398 31.42 20.06 26.27
N ILE A 399 30.39 19.87 25.44
CA ILE A 399 29.08 20.48 25.69
C ILE A 399 28.33 19.73 26.79
N LYS A 400 28.49 18.40 26.88
CA LYS A 400 27.87 17.56 27.90
C LYS A 400 28.29 17.98 29.31
N SER A 401 29.56 18.33 29.52
CA SER A 401 30.05 18.76 30.84
C SER A 401 29.43 20.09 31.33
N ILE A 402 28.97 20.94 30.40
CA ILE A 402 28.29 22.22 30.71
C ILE A 402 26.79 22.18 30.38
N ALA A 403 26.23 21.01 30.06
CA ALA A 403 24.85 20.92 29.58
C ALA A 403 23.83 21.31 30.65
N GLN A 404 24.11 20.99 31.91
CA GLN A 404 23.24 21.30 33.04
C GLN A 404 23.18 22.81 33.31
N SER A 405 24.32 23.51 33.29
CA SER A 405 24.36 24.97 33.46
C SER A 405 23.71 25.72 32.30
N LEU A 406 23.77 25.14 31.10
CA LEU A 406 23.13 25.69 29.91
C LEU A 406 21.64 25.29 29.76
N GLY A 407 21.13 24.37 30.57
CA GLY A 407 19.75 23.86 30.47
C GLY A 407 19.49 23.02 29.21
N ILE A 408 20.51 22.39 28.62
CA ILE A 408 20.42 21.68 27.32
C ILE A 408 20.63 20.16 27.42
N THR A 409 20.54 19.58 28.62
CA THR A 409 20.75 18.15 28.87
C THR A 409 19.92 17.24 27.96
N GLN A 410 18.64 17.58 27.74
CA GLN A 410 17.76 16.81 26.87
C GLN A 410 18.23 16.79 25.41
N TRP A 411 18.73 17.93 24.90
CA TRP A 411 19.27 18.00 23.55
C TRP A 411 20.55 17.18 23.40
N VAL A 412 21.43 17.21 24.41
CA VAL A 412 22.66 16.40 24.41
C VAL A 412 22.32 14.92 24.37
N GLN A 413 21.42 14.45 25.25
CA GLN A 413 20.98 13.06 25.26
C GLN A 413 20.42 12.61 23.90
N GLN A 414 19.51 13.39 23.32
CA GLN A 414 18.95 13.10 22.00
C GLN A 414 20.03 13.05 20.91
N THR A 415 21.00 13.96 20.98
CA THR A 415 22.10 14.04 20.01
C THR A 415 23.05 12.85 20.16
N GLU A 416 23.32 12.37 21.37
CA GLU A 416 24.08 11.14 21.63
C GLU A 416 23.37 9.91 21.07
N GLU A 417 22.06 9.80 21.27
CA GLU A 417 21.24 8.70 20.73
C GLU A 417 21.21 8.68 19.19
N ASP A 418 21.19 9.87 18.55
CA ASP A 418 21.20 10.00 17.09
C ASP A 418 22.60 10.01 16.47
N LEU A 419 23.66 10.07 17.29
CA LEU A 419 25.05 10.15 16.85
C LEU A 419 25.45 9.04 15.85
N PRO A 420 25.05 7.75 16.03
CA PRO A 420 25.33 6.70 15.06
C PRO A 420 24.76 6.95 13.66
N LYS A 421 23.68 7.75 13.57
CA LYS A 421 23.01 8.12 12.31
C LYS A 421 23.57 9.42 11.71
N LEU A 422 24.23 10.26 12.50
CA LEU A 422 24.77 11.56 12.09
C LEU A 422 26.25 11.48 11.68
N ILE A 423 27.08 10.81 12.50
CA ILE A 423 28.53 10.68 12.29
C ILE A 423 28.93 10.15 10.91
N PRO A 424 28.23 9.18 10.29
CA PRO A 424 28.65 8.66 8.99
C PRO A 424 28.66 9.69 7.86
N ALA A 425 27.89 10.79 7.98
CA ALA A 425 27.85 11.87 7.00
C ALA A 425 28.95 12.93 7.24
N VAL A 426 29.56 12.97 8.42
CA VAL A 426 30.60 13.95 8.76
C VAL A 426 31.87 13.66 7.96
N GLY A 427 32.29 14.63 7.15
CA GLY A 427 33.47 14.55 6.29
C GLY A 427 33.42 13.46 5.20
N SER A 428 32.25 12.87 4.94
CA SER A 428 32.11 11.79 3.96
C SER A 428 32.03 12.35 2.55
N GLN A 429 32.85 11.82 1.64
CA GLN A 429 32.74 12.12 0.20
C GLN A 429 31.58 11.35 -0.46
N ARG A 430 31.18 10.21 0.13
CA ARG A 430 30.14 9.33 -0.41
C ARG A 430 28.76 9.63 0.16
N ILE A 431 28.67 9.96 1.45
CA ILE A 431 27.40 10.26 2.14
C ILE A 431 27.28 11.78 2.27
N PRO A 432 26.33 12.41 1.57
CA PRO A 432 26.17 13.85 1.62
C PRO A 432 25.66 14.31 2.99
N ALA A 433 26.19 15.44 3.45
CA ALA A 433 25.74 16.10 4.68
C ALA A 433 24.36 16.77 4.54
N THR A 434 23.88 16.97 3.31
CA THR A 434 22.67 17.73 3.00
C THR A 434 21.72 16.95 2.08
N THR A 435 20.44 17.27 2.14
CA THR A 435 19.36 16.74 1.27
C THR A 435 19.08 17.66 0.08
N ASN A 436 20.08 18.41 -0.38
CA ASN A 436 19.92 19.45 -1.40
C ASN A 436 19.23 18.95 -2.68
N ALA A 437 19.46 17.71 -3.09
CA ALA A 437 18.85 17.13 -4.28
C ALA A 437 17.34 16.98 -4.15
N ILE A 438 16.85 16.36 -3.06
CA ILE A 438 15.42 16.15 -2.82
C ILE A 438 14.70 17.47 -2.49
N GLU A 439 15.38 18.41 -1.82
CA GLU A 439 14.84 19.75 -1.59
C GLU A 439 14.65 20.54 -2.88
N ARG A 440 15.59 20.46 -3.83
CA ARG A 440 15.43 21.06 -5.16
C ARG A 440 14.27 20.43 -5.92
N PHE A 441 14.15 19.11 -5.89
CA PHE A 441 13.02 18.39 -6.47
C PHE A 441 11.69 18.90 -5.91
N PHE A 442 11.54 18.97 -4.58
CA PHE A 442 10.32 19.48 -3.97
C PHE A 442 10.09 20.97 -4.19
N ARG A 443 11.14 21.78 -4.36
CA ARG A 443 11.01 23.18 -4.75
C ARG A 443 10.40 23.32 -6.14
N THR A 444 10.84 22.50 -7.09
CA THR A 444 10.25 22.45 -8.44
C THR A 444 8.80 21.97 -8.38
N PHE A 445 8.51 20.94 -7.58
CA PHE A 445 7.13 20.50 -7.34
C PHE A 445 6.24 21.59 -6.74
N ASN A 446 6.73 22.37 -5.79
CA ASN A 446 5.94 23.44 -5.17
C ASN A 446 5.54 24.52 -6.18
N ARG A 447 6.41 24.85 -7.13
CA ARG A 447 6.08 25.78 -8.21
C ARG A 447 4.96 25.21 -9.09
N PHE A 448 5.08 23.95 -9.48
CA PHE A 448 4.05 23.22 -10.22
C PHE A 448 2.71 23.16 -9.45
N TYR A 449 2.76 22.86 -8.14
CA TYR A 449 1.59 22.68 -7.30
C TYR A 449 0.87 24.00 -6.98
N LYS A 450 1.62 25.10 -6.79
CA LYS A 450 1.06 26.41 -6.42
C LYS A 450 0.04 26.92 -7.44
N VAL A 451 0.27 26.70 -8.72
CA VAL A 451 -0.62 27.15 -9.81
C VAL A 451 -1.94 26.36 -9.86
N ARG A 452 -1.99 25.18 -9.21
CA ARG A 452 -3.12 24.23 -9.31
C ARG A 452 -4.09 24.30 -8.12
N CYS A 453 -3.74 25.00 -7.04
CA CYS A 453 -4.59 25.19 -5.85
C CYS A 453 -5.15 23.89 -5.22
N GLY A 454 -4.45 22.76 -5.38
CA GLY A 454 -4.84 21.45 -4.85
C GLY A 454 -5.47 20.52 -5.88
N PHE A 455 -5.74 19.27 -5.46
CA PHE A 455 -6.29 18.25 -6.36
C PHE A 455 -7.75 17.92 -6.05
N PHE A 456 -8.53 17.65 -7.11
CA PHE A 456 -9.97 17.38 -6.98
C PHE A 456 -10.28 15.98 -6.43
N SER A 457 -9.48 14.96 -6.76
CA SER A 457 -9.69 13.60 -6.26
C SER A 457 -8.35 12.87 -6.09
N LEU A 458 -8.36 11.75 -5.38
CA LEU A 458 -7.15 10.93 -5.23
C LEU A 458 -6.62 10.44 -6.58
N ILE A 459 -7.51 10.09 -7.51
CA ILE A 459 -7.15 9.63 -8.85
C ILE A 459 -6.52 10.78 -9.65
N SER A 460 -7.14 11.97 -9.66
CA SER A 460 -6.57 13.16 -10.33
C SER A 460 -5.21 13.52 -9.72
N ALA A 461 -5.07 13.49 -8.40
CA ALA A 461 -3.80 13.73 -7.73
C ALA A 461 -2.71 12.76 -8.21
N LYS A 462 -2.98 11.44 -8.22
CA LYS A 462 -2.02 10.44 -8.70
C LYS A 462 -1.60 10.70 -10.16
N ARG A 463 -2.57 10.95 -11.05
CA ARG A 463 -2.30 11.21 -12.47
C ARG A 463 -1.47 12.48 -12.68
N GLU A 464 -1.74 13.54 -11.93
CA GLU A 464 -0.99 14.79 -12.01
C GLU A 464 0.40 14.71 -11.35
N LEU A 465 0.57 13.89 -10.32
CA LEU A 465 1.89 13.58 -9.77
C LEU A 465 2.75 12.81 -10.79
N ILE A 466 2.16 11.85 -11.53
CA ILE A 466 2.84 11.17 -12.63
C ILE A 466 3.19 12.16 -13.75
N PHE A 467 2.26 13.03 -14.13
CA PHE A 467 2.53 14.12 -15.08
C PHE A 467 3.73 14.96 -14.64
N PHE A 468 3.75 15.38 -13.37
CA PHE A 468 4.85 16.14 -12.82
C PHE A 468 6.18 15.36 -12.91
N LEU A 469 6.20 14.07 -12.58
CA LEU A 469 7.41 13.26 -12.66
C LEU A 469 7.96 13.19 -14.09
N ILE A 470 7.10 12.93 -15.08
CA ILE A 470 7.52 12.91 -16.50
C ILE A 470 8.08 14.27 -16.91
N MET A 471 7.34 15.36 -16.64
CA MET A 471 7.80 16.69 -17.02
C MET A 471 9.08 17.10 -16.28
N TYR A 472 9.21 16.74 -15.00
CA TYR A 472 10.43 16.98 -14.23
C TYR A 472 11.65 16.31 -14.89
N LEU A 473 11.50 15.08 -15.38
CA LEU A 473 12.60 14.33 -16.01
C LEU A 473 13.04 14.92 -17.35
N PHE A 474 12.09 15.39 -18.17
CA PHE A 474 12.35 15.80 -19.54
C PHE A 474 12.53 17.32 -19.73
N VAL A 475 12.03 18.15 -18.82
CA VAL A 475 12.17 19.61 -18.93
C VAL A 475 13.55 20.06 -18.41
N GLN A 476 14.22 20.87 -19.22
CA GLN A 476 15.51 21.49 -18.89
C GLN A 476 15.38 22.39 -17.68
N GLN A 477 16.30 22.21 -16.73
CA GLN A 477 16.32 23.03 -15.53
C GLN A 477 17.01 24.38 -15.82
N PRO A 478 16.48 25.51 -15.29
CA PRO A 478 16.98 26.85 -15.64
C PRO A 478 18.47 27.10 -15.32
N HIS A 479 19.03 26.39 -14.33
CA HIS A 479 20.37 26.65 -13.80
C HIS A 479 21.49 26.01 -14.62
N ASN A 480 21.22 24.90 -15.32
CA ASN A 480 22.23 24.16 -16.08
C ASN A 480 21.81 23.82 -17.52
N LYS A 481 20.58 24.20 -17.92
CA LYS A 481 19.98 23.90 -19.23
C LYS A 481 20.02 22.40 -19.60
N GLN A 482 20.07 21.53 -18.59
CA GLN A 482 19.99 20.08 -18.75
C GLN A 482 18.70 19.57 -18.11
N ALA A 483 18.07 18.59 -18.74
CA ALA A 483 16.97 17.86 -18.14
C ALA A 483 17.53 16.74 -17.25
N PRO A 484 16.88 16.42 -16.12
CA PRO A 484 17.36 15.36 -15.21
C PRO A 484 17.59 14.00 -15.89
N ILE A 485 16.78 13.63 -16.89
CA ILE A 485 16.93 12.36 -17.62
C ILE A 485 18.30 12.21 -18.30
N GLU A 486 19.00 13.31 -18.61
CA GLU A 486 20.34 13.29 -19.21
C GLU A 486 21.37 12.60 -18.30
N ALA A 487 21.13 12.54 -16.99
CA ALA A 487 22.02 11.87 -16.03
C ALA A 487 22.15 10.36 -16.25
N ILE A 488 21.12 9.72 -16.84
CA ILE A 488 21.11 8.29 -17.16
C ILE A 488 21.11 8.01 -18.67
N ILE A 489 20.71 8.99 -19.48
CA ILE A 489 20.68 8.89 -20.94
C ILE A 489 21.27 10.18 -21.53
N PRO A 490 22.60 10.25 -21.74
CA PRO A 490 23.23 11.44 -22.30
C PRO A 490 22.68 11.85 -23.68
N THR A 491 22.20 10.88 -24.45
CA THR A 491 21.57 11.10 -25.77
C THR A 491 20.10 11.52 -25.70
N ALA A 492 19.52 11.75 -24.51
CA ALA A 492 18.10 12.06 -24.34
C ALA A 492 17.64 13.31 -25.11
N ARG A 493 18.55 14.24 -25.44
CA ARG A 493 18.28 15.40 -26.31
C ARG A 493 17.78 15.01 -27.70
N GLY A 494 18.14 13.81 -28.18
CA GLY A 494 17.67 13.26 -29.44
C GLY A 494 16.20 12.80 -29.41
N MET A 495 15.65 12.53 -28.22
CA MET A 495 14.28 12.03 -28.10
C MET A 495 13.26 13.06 -28.59
N PRO A 496 12.29 12.70 -29.43
CA PRO A 496 11.27 13.63 -29.90
C PRO A 496 10.51 14.32 -28.76
N PHE A 497 10.13 13.59 -27.70
CA PHE A 497 9.43 14.17 -26.55
C PHE A 497 10.25 15.26 -25.85
N TYR A 498 11.55 15.01 -25.64
CA TYR A 498 12.48 15.99 -25.08
C TYR A 498 12.47 17.28 -25.91
N GLN A 499 12.53 17.14 -27.23
CA GLN A 499 12.57 18.30 -28.13
C GLN A 499 11.25 19.06 -28.15
N PHE A 500 10.11 18.36 -28.15
CA PHE A 500 8.79 19.00 -28.11
C PHE A 500 8.55 19.79 -26.82
N VAL A 501 9.03 19.31 -25.67
CA VAL A 501 8.80 20.01 -24.39
C VAL A 501 9.77 21.15 -24.14
N ASN A 502 10.99 21.10 -24.69
CA ASN A 502 12.03 22.12 -24.45
C ASN A 502 12.21 23.12 -25.61
N GLN A 503 11.87 22.75 -26.84
CA GLN A 503 11.99 23.60 -28.03
C GLN A 503 10.72 23.55 -28.90
N PRO A 504 9.53 23.78 -28.34
CA PRO A 504 8.28 23.60 -29.06
C PRO A 504 8.13 24.50 -30.29
N LEU A 505 8.57 25.76 -30.23
CA LEU A 505 8.45 26.70 -31.36
C LEU A 505 9.24 26.21 -32.59
N LYS A 506 10.42 25.64 -32.36
CA LYS A 506 11.26 25.09 -33.43
C LYS A 506 10.69 23.76 -33.96
N THR A 507 10.25 22.89 -33.06
CA THR A 507 9.95 21.48 -33.38
C THR A 507 8.51 21.21 -33.77
N VAL A 508 7.56 22.03 -33.28
CA VAL A 508 6.12 21.90 -33.58
C VAL A 508 5.69 22.91 -34.65
N PHE A 509 6.18 24.14 -34.57
CA PHE A 509 5.78 25.22 -35.49
C PHE A 509 6.77 25.44 -36.64
N GLY A 510 7.92 24.75 -36.66
CA GLY A 510 8.94 24.93 -37.69
C GLY A 510 9.64 26.29 -37.67
N GLY A 511 9.52 27.06 -36.58
CA GLY A 511 10.15 28.37 -36.45
C GLY A 511 11.68 28.27 -36.48
N GLN A 512 12.32 28.97 -37.41
CA GLN A 512 13.77 29.17 -37.39
C GLN A 512 14.16 30.11 -36.25
N ASN A 513 15.43 30.05 -35.83
CA ASN A 513 15.98 30.88 -34.74
C ASN A 513 15.63 32.36 -34.92
N VAL A 514 14.91 32.95 -33.95
CA VAL A 514 14.67 34.41 -33.86
C VAL A 514 15.97 35.17 -33.49
N ASN A 515 17.09 34.47 -33.30
CA ASN A 515 18.40 35.06 -33.01
C ASN A 515 19.17 35.57 -34.25
N GLN A 516 18.52 35.77 -35.40
CA GLN A 516 19.10 36.61 -36.45
C GLN A 516 18.63 38.05 -36.26
N LYS A 517 19.42 38.81 -35.48
CA LYS A 517 19.51 40.29 -35.50
C LYS A 517 18.22 41.03 -35.84
N VAL A 518 17.11 40.74 -35.15
CA VAL A 518 16.05 41.74 -35.05
C VAL A 518 16.43 42.57 -33.84
N HIS A 519 16.76 43.84 -34.07
CA HIS A 519 16.80 44.82 -32.99
C HIS A 519 15.42 44.76 -32.35
N MET A 520 15.29 44.07 -31.21
CA MET A 520 14.06 44.16 -30.44
C MET A 520 13.86 45.65 -30.18
N ALA A 521 12.66 46.15 -30.48
CA ALA A 521 12.34 47.54 -30.22
C ALA A 521 12.68 47.85 -28.75
N ASP A 522 13.66 48.72 -28.56
CA ASP A 522 14.04 49.22 -27.25
C ASP A 522 12.86 50.02 -26.70
N PHE A 523 11.95 49.35 -26.02
CA PHE A 523 11.00 50.02 -25.16
C PHE A 523 11.75 50.49 -23.91
N GLN A 524 12.51 51.58 -24.05
CA GLN A 524 12.92 52.35 -22.89
C GLN A 524 11.67 52.90 -22.20
N PRO A 525 11.46 52.65 -20.89
CA PRO A 525 10.26 53.09 -20.16
C PRO A 525 10.11 54.60 -19.97
N GLN A 526 10.88 55.43 -20.67
CA GLN A 526 10.95 56.88 -20.42
C GLN A 526 10.04 57.73 -21.35
N HIS A 527 9.42 57.15 -22.38
CA HIS A 527 8.59 57.92 -23.31
C HIS A 527 7.07 57.95 -22.99
N CYS A 528 6.62 57.39 -21.86
CA CYS A 528 5.19 57.45 -21.46
C CYS A 528 4.89 58.46 -20.33
N MET A 529 5.82 59.34 -19.97
CA MET A 529 5.65 60.29 -18.84
C MET A 529 5.85 61.77 -19.25
N ALA A 530 5.72 62.11 -20.53
CA ALA A 530 5.85 63.50 -20.98
C ALA A 530 4.90 63.84 -22.13
N THR A 531 3.59 63.76 -21.89
CA THR A 531 2.59 64.55 -22.64
C THR A 531 1.26 64.50 -21.90
N GLN A 532 1.15 65.25 -20.80
CA GLN A 532 -0.07 65.90 -20.31
C GLN A 532 0.35 67.06 -19.40
N ILE A 533 0.63 68.22 -20.02
CA ILE A 533 0.20 69.52 -19.51
C ILE A 533 -0.88 69.99 -20.47
#